data_AF-A0A7X6ZQ69-F1
#
_entry.id   AF-A0A7X6ZQ69-F1
#
_cell.length_a   1.000
_cell.length_b   1.000
_cell.length_c   1.000
_cell.angle_alpha   90.00
_cell.angle_beta   90.00
_cell.angle_gamma   90.00
#
_symmetry.space_group_name_H-M   'P 1'
#
loop_
_entity.id
_entity.type
_entity.pdbx_description
1 polymer ?
#
loop_
_entity_poly.entity_id
_entity_poly.type
_entity_poly.pdbx_seq_one_letter_code
_entity_poly.pdbx_strand_id
1 'polypeptide(L)'
;MKTKFTPETVIKRDEITRYYNNGRDFIDDDLIVKELAEAKGPDRSRVRDILAKSLAIETLETAETAVLLNVTDPELRREMEETALKIKRKVYDNRIVTFAPMYISSFCVNNCRYCGFRVDNPLQKRRTLTIDEIKAEAEAMTGRDG
;
A
#
# COMPACT_ATOMS: atom_id res chain seq x y z
N MET A 1 -10.94 20.55 -27.76
CA MET A 1 -9.46 20.69 -27.76
C MET A 1 -8.89 19.49 -27.01
N LYS A 2 -8.48 18.43 -27.71
CA LYS A 2 -7.93 17.22 -27.06
C LYS A 2 -6.50 17.52 -26.65
N THR A 3 -6.29 18.01 -25.43
CA THR A 3 -4.96 17.95 -24.80
C THR A 3 -4.55 16.48 -24.86
N LYS A 4 -3.52 16.15 -25.64
CA LYS A 4 -3.10 14.77 -25.83
C LYS A 4 -2.71 14.22 -24.46
N PHE A 5 -3.45 13.24 -23.96
CA PHE A 5 -3.17 12.55 -22.70
C PHE A 5 -1.83 11.82 -22.84
N THR A 6 -0.77 12.51 -22.46
CA THR A 6 0.64 12.15 -22.73
C THR A 6 1.45 12.31 -21.45
N PRO A 7 2.56 11.57 -21.29
CA PRO A 7 3.40 11.67 -20.09
C PRO A 7 3.76 13.11 -19.71
N GLU A 8 4.10 13.95 -20.69
CA GLU A 8 4.54 15.34 -20.50
C GLU A 8 3.44 16.25 -19.94
N THR A 9 2.18 15.91 -20.23
CA THR A 9 1.01 16.70 -19.80
C THR A 9 0.40 16.22 -18.48
N VAL A 10 0.66 14.97 -18.09
CA VAL A 10 0.04 14.32 -16.93
C VAL A 10 1.02 14.19 -15.75
N ILE A 11 2.31 13.97 -16.02
CA ILE A 11 3.31 13.77 -14.97
C ILE A 11 3.87 15.12 -14.54
N LYS A 12 3.54 15.54 -13.31
CA LYS A 12 4.09 16.74 -12.66
C LYS A 12 5.37 16.39 -11.91
N ARG A 13 6.53 16.56 -12.56
CA ARG A 13 7.82 16.16 -11.98
C ARG A 13 8.22 16.96 -10.74
N ASP A 14 7.90 18.23 -10.72
CA ASP A 14 8.10 19.16 -9.60
C ASP A 14 7.41 18.69 -8.30
N GLU A 15 6.24 18.08 -8.42
CA GLU A 15 5.53 17.45 -7.28
C GLU A 15 6.22 16.18 -6.75
N ILE A 16 7.15 15.60 -7.50
CA ILE A 16 7.92 14.40 -7.13
C ILE A 16 9.29 14.82 -6.59
N THR A 17 10.05 15.59 -7.38
CA THR A 17 11.45 15.91 -7.08
C THR A 17 11.61 16.82 -5.87
N ARG A 18 10.56 17.51 -5.41
CA ARG A 18 10.61 18.33 -4.20
C ARG A 18 10.91 17.53 -2.92
N TYR A 19 10.68 16.21 -2.94
CA TYR A 19 10.97 15.33 -1.83
C TYR A 19 12.36 14.69 -1.91
N TYR A 20 13.12 14.99 -2.97
CA TYR A 20 14.46 14.45 -3.10
C TYR A 20 15.45 15.27 -2.27
N ASN A 21 16.33 14.58 -1.56
CA ASN A 21 17.46 15.15 -0.88
C ASN A 21 18.73 14.80 -1.68
N ASN A 22 19.43 15.81 -2.19
CA ASN A 22 20.62 15.64 -3.04
C ASN A 22 20.40 14.67 -4.22
N GLY A 23 19.23 14.77 -4.87
CA GLY A 23 18.89 13.96 -6.04
C GLY A 23 18.48 12.51 -5.77
N ARG A 24 18.33 12.12 -4.49
CA ARG A 24 17.83 10.80 -4.09
C ARG A 24 16.61 10.95 -3.19
N ASP A 25 15.75 9.94 -3.16
CA ASP A 25 14.68 9.87 -2.17
C ASP A 25 15.23 9.40 -0.80
N PHE A 26 14.34 9.21 0.17
CA PHE A 26 14.68 8.83 1.54
C PHE A 26 14.86 7.31 1.73
N ILE A 27 14.69 6.50 0.69
CA ILE A 27 14.82 5.05 0.75
C ILE A 27 16.30 4.69 0.63
N ASP A 28 16.80 3.97 1.64
CA ASP A 28 18.15 3.42 1.65
C ASP A 28 18.10 1.93 1.29
N ASP A 29 18.30 1.62 0.01
CA ASP A 29 18.27 0.25 -0.50
C ASP A 29 19.32 -0.65 0.17
N ASP A 30 20.52 -0.12 0.45
CA ASP A 30 21.61 -0.88 1.06
C ASP A 30 21.26 -1.24 2.51
N LEU A 31 20.64 -0.32 3.25
CA LEU A 31 20.13 -0.58 4.59
C LEU A 31 19.04 -1.65 4.58
N ILE A 32 18.08 -1.59 3.66
CA ILE A 32 17.01 -2.59 3.55
C ILE A 32 17.59 -3.98 3.31
N VAL A 33 18.51 -4.11 2.33
CA VAL A 33 19.15 -5.39 2.01
C VAL A 33 19.95 -5.92 3.20
N LYS A 34 20.69 -5.04 3.88
CA LYS A 34 21.45 -5.38 5.08
C LYS A 34 20.55 -5.88 6.20
N GLU A 35 19.53 -5.13 6.59
CA GLU A 35 18.63 -5.48 7.69
C GLU A 35 17.89 -6.80 7.43
N LEU A 36 17.42 -7.02 6.20
CA LEU A 36 16.78 -8.29 5.81
C LEU A 36 17.74 -9.48 5.86
N ALA A 37 19.02 -9.27 5.51
CA ALA A 37 20.04 -10.32 5.56
C ALA A 37 20.44 -10.67 6.99
N GLU A 38 20.64 -9.66 7.84
CA GLU A 38 21.00 -9.80 9.25
C GLU A 38 19.87 -10.40 10.09
N ALA A 39 18.61 -10.18 9.69
CA ALA A 39 17.43 -10.67 10.39
C ALA A 39 17.08 -12.16 10.14
N LYS A 40 17.84 -12.89 9.31
CA LYS A 40 17.56 -14.30 8.99
C LYS A 40 17.72 -15.20 10.22
N GLY A 41 16.81 -16.17 10.36
CA GLY A 41 16.84 -17.12 11.48
C GLY A 41 16.71 -16.43 12.84
N PRO A 42 15.67 -15.60 13.04
CA PRO A 42 15.60 -14.75 14.21
C PRO A 42 15.46 -15.55 15.51
N ASP A 43 16.13 -15.08 16.55
CA ASP A 43 16.00 -15.63 17.89
C ASP A 43 14.58 -15.43 18.44
N ARG A 44 14.06 -16.46 19.13
CA ARG A 44 12.69 -16.45 19.66
C ARG A 44 12.48 -15.38 20.72
N SER A 45 13.48 -15.10 21.56
CA SER A 45 13.38 -14.04 22.56
C SER A 45 13.27 -12.69 21.89
N ARG A 46 14.12 -12.43 20.88
CA ARG A 46 14.07 -11.17 20.13
C ARG A 46 12.72 -10.94 19.46
N VAL A 47 12.14 -11.97 18.85
CA VAL A 47 10.79 -11.89 18.26
C VAL A 47 9.76 -11.52 19.32
N ARG A 48 9.78 -12.16 20.49
CA ARG A 48 8.84 -11.88 21.59
C ARG A 48 8.99 -10.48 22.17
N ASP A 49 10.21 -9.94 22.24
CA ASP A 49 10.44 -8.55 22.67
C ASP A 49 9.79 -7.56 21.68
N ILE A 50 9.91 -7.81 20.38
CA ILE A 50 9.30 -6.99 19.33
C ILE A 50 7.75 -7.09 19.40
N LEU A 51 7.21 -8.28 19.67
CA LEU A 51 5.78 -8.47 19.89
C LEU A 51 5.28 -7.72 21.13
N ALA A 52 6.05 -7.71 22.22
CA ALA A 52 5.72 -6.97 23.43
C ALA A 52 5.70 -5.45 23.17
N LYS A 53 6.71 -4.92 22.45
CA LYS A 53 6.74 -3.52 21.99
C LYS A 53 5.51 -3.18 21.14
N SER A 54 5.17 -4.04 20.18
CA SER A 54 3.98 -3.86 19.33
C SER A 54 2.68 -3.83 20.15
N LEU A 55 2.57 -4.70 21.17
CA LEU A 55 1.40 -4.76 22.05
C LEU A 55 1.28 -3.51 22.96
N ALA A 56 2.40 -2.86 23.27
CA ALA A 56 2.45 -1.55 23.93
C ALA A 56 2.00 -0.39 23.03
N ILE A 57 1.73 -0.64 21.73
CA ILE A 57 1.37 0.38 20.71
C ILE A 57 2.55 1.34 20.45
N GLU A 58 3.76 0.80 20.51
CA GLU A 58 4.97 1.52 20.12
C GLU A 58 5.34 1.18 18.68
N THR A 59 5.81 2.18 17.93
CA THR A 59 6.21 2.02 16.53
C THR A 59 7.44 1.11 16.42
N LEU A 60 7.40 0.15 15.51
CA LEU A 60 8.55 -0.69 15.18
C LEU A 60 9.51 0.06 14.27
N GLU A 61 10.81 -0.15 14.50
CA GLU A 61 11.85 0.29 13.59
C GLU A 61 11.98 -0.67 12.39
N THR A 62 12.70 -0.26 11.34
CA THR A 62 12.89 -1.06 10.11
C THR A 62 13.58 -2.39 10.39
N ALA A 63 14.65 -2.39 11.20
CA ALA A 63 15.35 -3.60 11.62
C ALA A 63 14.45 -4.58 12.41
N GLU A 64 13.52 -4.07 13.23
CA GLU A 64 12.57 -4.90 13.98
C GLU A 64 11.53 -5.52 13.06
N THR A 65 11.08 -4.75 12.08
CA THR A 65 10.18 -5.24 11.03
C THR A 65 10.85 -6.33 10.18
N ALA A 66 12.13 -6.16 9.84
CA ALA A 66 12.91 -7.16 9.11
C ALA A 66 13.01 -8.50 9.86
N VAL A 67 13.15 -8.46 11.20
CA VAL A 67 13.10 -9.65 12.07
C VAL A 67 11.76 -10.38 11.93
N LEU A 68 10.63 -9.67 12.04
CA LEU A 68 9.31 -10.29 11.92
C LEU A 68 9.05 -10.88 10.52
N LEU A 69 9.51 -10.21 9.46
CA LEU A 69 9.39 -10.70 8.08
C LEU A 69 10.15 -12.02 7.84
N ASN A 70 11.23 -12.27 8.60
CA ASN A 70 12.05 -13.47 8.49
C ASN A 70 11.60 -14.63 9.41
N VAL A 71 10.51 -14.48 10.16
CA VAL A 71 9.98 -15.57 11.01
C VAL A 71 9.39 -16.69 10.13
N THR A 72 10.01 -17.87 10.18
CA THR A 72 9.52 -19.09 9.51
C THR A 72 8.99 -20.14 10.48
N ASP A 73 9.28 -20.00 11.78
CA ASP A 73 8.81 -20.91 12.83
C ASP A 73 7.28 -20.84 12.95
N PRO A 74 6.54 -21.97 12.80
CA PRO A 74 5.08 -21.95 12.84
C PRO A 74 4.48 -21.56 14.19
N GLU A 75 5.18 -21.78 15.31
CA GLU A 75 4.70 -21.39 16.63
C GLU A 75 4.81 -19.89 16.84
N LEU A 76 5.95 -19.30 16.48
CA LEU A 76 6.13 -17.85 16.48
C LEU A 76 5.14 -17.14 15.55
N ARG A 77 4.82 -17.71 14.38
CA ARG A 77 3.78 -17.15 13.49
C ARG A 77 2.41 -17.13 14.15
N ARG A 78 2.04 -18.17 14.92
CA ARG A 78 0.81 -18.16 15.71
C ARG A 78 0.84 -17.07 16.79
N GLU A 79 1.96 -16.92 17.51
CA GLU A 79 2.14 -15.83 18.49
C GLU A 79 2.00 -14.44 17.83
N MET A 80 2.53 -14.26 16.61
CA MET A 80 2.38 -13.03 15.81
C MET A 80 0.92 -12.76 15.43
N GLU A 81 0.20 -13.77 14.93
CA GLU A 81 -1.22 -13.67 14.57
C GLU A 81 -2.09 -13.30 15.78
N GLU A 82 -1.87 -13.95 16.93
CA GLU A 82 -2.55 -13.64 18.17
C GLU A 82 -2.26 -12.22 18.66
N THR A 83 -0.99 -11.78 18.56
CA THR A 83 -0.57 -10.43 18.92
C THR A 83 -1.22 -9.39 18.01
N ALA A 84 -1.22 -9.63 16.69
CA ALA A 84 -1.89 -8.77 15.72
C ALA A 84 -3.40 -8.66 16.01
N LEU A 85 -4.07 -9.76 16.37
CA LEU A 85 -5.48 -9.73 16.77
C LEU A 85 -5.72 -8.92 18.05
N LYS A 86 -4.86 -9.07 19.07
CA LYS A 86 -4.92 -8.27 20.30
C LYS A 86 -4.74 -6.78 20.01
N ILE A 87 -3.77 -6.42 19.17
CA ILE A 87 -3.55 -5.03 18.73
C ILE A 87 -4.77 -4.51 17.97
N LYS A 88 -5.30 -5.29 17.01
CA LYS A 88 -6.50 -4.92 16.24
C LYS A 88 -7.67 -4.59 17.16
N ARG A 89 -7.94 -5.44 18.16
CA ARG A 89 -9.02 -5.22 19.14
C ARG A 89 -8.72 -4.05 20.08
N LYS A 90 -7.48 -3.87 20.52
CA LYS A 90 -7.08 -2.76 21.40
C LYS A 90 -7.22 -1.40 20.73
N VAL A 91 -6.86 -1.29 19.45
CA VAL A 91 -6.84 -0.01 18.71
C VAL A 91 -8.13 0.24 17.94
N TYR A 92 -8.68 -0.78 17.28
CA TYR A 92 -9.82 -0.65 16.36
C TYR A 92 -11.08 -1.37 16.85
N ASP A 93 -11.00 -2.11 17.97
CA ASP A 93 -12.08 -2.97 18.48
C ASP A 93 -12.59 -3.92 17.38
N ASN A 94 -13.87 -4.24 17.36
CA ASN A 94 -14.53 -5.03 16.33
C ASN A 94 -14.93 -4.21 15.09
N ARG A 95 -14.52 -2.93 15.01
CA ARG A 95 -14.84 -2.07 13.85
C ARG A 95 -14.23 -2.64 12.58
N ILE A 96 -15.04 -2.65 11.52
CA ILE A 96 -14.64 -2.92 10.15
C ILE A 96 -15.21 -1.76 9.32
N VAL A 97 -14.35 -1.08 8.56
CA VAL A 97 -14.77 0.00 7.66
C VAL A 97 -14.96 -0.59 6.27
N THR A 98 -16.13 -0.37 5.68
CA THR A 98 -16.43 -0.75 4.30
C THR A 98 -16.33 0.46 3.38
N PHE A 99 -15.85 0.25 2.17
CA PHE A 99 -15.85 1.25 1.10
C PHE A 99 -16.01 0.55 -0.25
N ALA A 100 -16.49 1.28 -1.25
CA ALA A 100 -16.62 0.79 -2.62
C ALA A 100 -15.78 1.69 -3.55
N PRO A 101 -14.85 1.14 -4.35
CA PRO A 101 -14.06 1.93 -5.29
C PRO A 101 -14.88 2.28 -6.54
N MET A 102 -14.77 3.54 -7.00
CA MET A 102 -15.36 4.00 -8.25
C MET A 102 -14.24 4.34 -9.26
N TYR A 103 -14.15 3.57 -10.34
CA TYR A 103 -13.18 3.80 -11.41
C TYR A 103 -13.73 4.80 -12.43
N ILE A 104 -13.25 6.05 -12.38
CA ILE A 104 -13.73 7.13 -13.26
C ILE A 104 -13.09 7.08 -14.65
N SER A 105 -11.84 6.63 -14.76
CA SER A 105 -11.11 6.59 -16.03
C SER A 105 -10.15 5.41 -16.09
N SER A 106 -10.07 4.76 -17.25
CA SER A 106 -9.08 3.71 -17.52
C SER A 106 -7.92 4.19 -18.41
N PHE A 107 -7.86 5.48 -18.75
CA PHE A 107 -6.73 6.06 -19.46
C PHE A 107 -5.51 6.20 -18.52
N CYS A 108 -4.37 5.69 -18.96
CA CYS A 108 -3.10 5.78 -18.24
C CYS A 108 -1.97 6.02 -19.25
N VAL A 109 -1.02 6.90 -18.89
CA VAL A 109 0.18 7.17 -19.71
C VAL A 109 1.32 6.19 -19.41
N ASN A 110 1.23 5.44 -18.31
CA ASN A 110 2.26 4.51 -17.87
C ASN A 110 2.09 3.13 -18.50
N ASN A 111 3.19 2.37 -18.53
CA ASN A 111 3.23 1.02 -19.07
C ASN A 111 3.56 -0.05 -18.00
N CYS A 112 2.96 0.07 -16.82
CA CYS A 112 3.27 -0.81 -15.68
C CYS A 112 3.02 -2.29 -16.02
N ARG A 113 4.03 -3.15 -15.84
CA ARG A 113 3.99 -4.58 -16.20
C ARG A 113 2.83 -5.34 -15.56
N TYR A 114 2.44 -4.94 -14.36
CA TYR A 114 1.40 -5.59 -13.55
C TYR A 114 -0.01 -5.02 -13.75
N CYS A 115 -0.18 -3.94 -14.53
CA CYS A 115 -1.44 -3.20 -14.58
C CYS A 115 -2.22 -3.47 -15.87
N GLY A 116 -3.51 -3.83 -15.75
CA GLY A 116 -4.40 -3.98 -16.90
C GLY A 116 -4.68 -2.69 -17.67
N PHE A 117 -4.50 -1.52 -17.03
CA PHE A 117 -4.63 -0.20 -17.67
C PHE A 117 -3.32 0.30 -18.28
N ARG A 118 -2.24 -0.49 -18.32
CA ARG A 118 -1.00 -0.09 -19.01
C ARG A 118 -1.28 0.36 -20.45
N VAL A 119 -0.62 1.42 -20.91
CA VAL A 119 -0.91 2.06 -22.21
C VAL A 119 -0.86 1.09 -23.40
N ASP A 120 0.06 0.13 -23.38
CA ASP A 120 0.26 -0.84 -24.47
C ASP A 120 -0.70 -2.04 -24.42
N ASN A 121 -1.72 -2.06 -23.55
CA ASN A 121 -2.73 -3.12 -23.57
C ASN A 121 -3.83 -2.81 -24.61
N PRO A 122 -3.85 -3.46 -25.80
CA PRO A 122 -4.82 -3.17 -26.84
C PRO A 122 -6.20 -3.77 -26.54
N LEU A 123 -6.27 -4.77 -25.65
CA LEU A 123 -7.54 -5.39 -25.26
C LEU A 123 -8.38 -4.48 -24.35
N GLN A 124 -7.74 -3.47 -23.74
CA GLN A 124 -8.42 -2.59 -22.82
C GLN A 124 -9.19 -1.48 -23.54
N LYS A 125 -10.52 -1.51 -23.42
CA LYS A 125 -11.41 -0.46 -23.94
C LYS A 125 -11.32 0.77 -23.04
N ARG A 126 -10.69 1.83 -23.55
CA ARG A 126 -10.46 3.07 -22.80
C ARG A 126 -11.72 3.91 -22.72
N ARG A 127 -12.06 4.35 -21.50
CA ARG A 127 -13.21 5.21 -21.24
C ARG A 127 -12.92 6.11 -20.05
N THR A 128 -13.55 7.28 -20.07
CA THR A 128 -13.68 8.18 -18.93
C THR A 128 -15.16 8.46 -18.77
N LEU A 129 -15.66 8.35 -17.54
CA LEU A 129 -17.03 8.69 -17.22
C LEU A 129 -17.24 10.21 -17.36
N THR A 130 -18.38 10.58 -17.90
CA THR A 130 -18.90 11.96 -17.85
C THR A 130 -19.35 12.29 -16.43
N ILE A 131 -19.54 13.57 -16.13
CA ILE A 131 -20.05 14.01 -14.82
C ILE A 131 -21.42 13.38 -14.51
N ASP A 132 -22.30 13.22 -15.51
CA ASP A 132 -23.62 12.62 -15.29
C ASP A 132 -23.52 11.11 -15.05
N GLU A 133 -22.60 10.42 -15.72
CA GLU A 133 -22.30 9.01 -15.43
C GLU A 133 -21.69 8.84 -14.02
N ILE A 134 -20.81 9.74 -13.59
CA ILE A 134 -20.26 9.72 -12.22
C ILE A 134 -21.38 9.88 -11.18
N LYS A 135 -22.35 10.77 -11.41
CA LYS A 135 -23.51 10.92 -10.51
C LYS A 135 -24.33 9.63 -10.45
N ALA A 136 -24.63 9.04 -11.62
CA ALA A 136 -25.38 7.79 -11.69
C ALA A 136 -24.66 6.62 -10.98
N GLU A 137 -23.33 6.50 -11.13
CA GLU A 137 -22.54 5.49 -10.40
C GLU A 137 -22.54 5.76 -8.90
N ALA A 138 -22.37 7.02 -8.48
CA ALA A 138 -22.43 7.40 -7.06
C ALA A 138 -23.79 7.05 -6.43
N GLU A 139 -24.89 7.39 -7.11
CA GLU A 139 -26.26 7.03 -6.70
C GLU A 139 -26.45 5.50 -6.61
N ALA A 140 -25.90 4.74 -7.56
CA ALA A 140 -25.95 3.28 -7.53
C ALA A 140 -25.17 2.68 -6.35
N MET A 141 -24.06 3.32 -5.94
CA MET A 141 -23.20 2.86 -4.86
C MET A 141 -23.74 3.21 -3.46
N THR A 142 -24.37 4.37 -3.30
CA THR A 142 -24.93 4.81 -2.01
C THR A 142 -26.32 4.25 -1.71
N GLY A 143 -26.92 3.58 -2.70
CA GLY A 143 -28.33 3.19 -2.67
C GLY A 143 -29.22 4.36 -3.08
N ARG A 144 -30.39 4.06 -3.65
CA ARG A 144 -31.48 5.05 -3.76
C ARG A 144 -31.99 5.28 -2.34
N ASP A 145 -32.10 6.54 -1.94
CA ASP A 145 -32.69 6.94 -0.67
C ASP A 145 -33.94 6.09 -0.39
N GLY A 146 -33.89 5.31 0.69
CA GLY A 146 -35.02 4.60 1.26
C GLY A 146 -35.69 5.47 2.32
#